data_AF-B2BGS9-F1
#
_entry.id   AF-B2BGS9-F1
#
_cell.length_a   1.000
_cell.length_b   1.000
_cell.length_c   1.000
_cell.angle_alpha   90.00
_cell.angle_beta   90.00
_cell.angle_gamma   90.00
#
_symmetry.space_group_name_H-M   'P 1'
#
loop_
_entity.id
_entity.type
_entity.pdbx_description
1 polymer ?
#
loop_
_entity_poly.entity_id
_entity_poly.type
_entity_poly.pdbx_seq_one_letter_code
_entity_poly.pdbx_strand_id
1 'polypeptide(L)'
;TIACNVGLAVLEPSMIGEPADPFATPLEILPEWYFFPVFQILRTVPNKLLGVLLMVSVPAGLLTVPFLENVNKFQNPFRRPVATTVFLIG
;
A
#
# COMPACT_ATOMS: atom_id res chain seq x y z
N THR A 1 -13.06 16.06 -11.86
CA THR A 1 -12.51 15.62 -10.56
C THR A 1 -13.38 16.07 -9.39
N ILE A 2 -13.56 17.38 -9.16
CA ILE A 2 -14.37 17.88 -8.02
C ILE A 2 -15.83 17.39 -8.09
N ALA A 3 -16.47 17.52 -9.26
CA ALA A 3 -17.86 17.06 -9.44
C ALA A 3 -18.03 15.55 -9.18
N CYS A 4 -17.05 14.72 -9.52
CA CYS A 4 -17.09 13.28 -9.25
C CYS A 4 -16.98 12.98 -7.75
N ASN A 5 -16.04 13.64 -7.05
CA ASN A 5 -15.87 13.46 -5.60
C ASN A 5 -17.11 13.92 -4.83
N VAL A 6 -17.70 15.05 -5.22
CA VAL A 6 -18.96 15.55 -4.63
C VAL A 6 -20.10 14.58 -4.94
N GLY A 7 -20.19 14.10 -6.18
CA GLY A 7 -21.19 13.09 -6.57
C GLY A 7 -21.11 11.84 -5.69
N LEU A 8 -19.91 11.28 -5.49
CA LEU A 8 -19.71 10.12 -4.61
C LEU A 8 -20.10 10.42 -3.16
N ALA A 9 -19.66 11.55 -2.59
CA ALA A 9 -19.97 11.90 -1.21
C ALA A 9 -21.48 12.09 -0.95
N VAL A 10 -22.23 12.52 -1.96
CA VAL A 10 -23.70 12.69 -1.87
C VAL A 10 -24.43 11.37 -2.09
N LEU A 11 -23.99 10.55 -3.05
CA LEU A 11 -24.65 9.28 -3.38
C LEU A 11 -24.32 8.16 -2.39
N GLU A 12 -23.12 8.18 -1.81
CA GLU A 12 -22.62 7.18 -0.85
C GLU A 12 -21.98 7.91 0.35
N PRO A 13 -22.82 8.44 1.28
CA PRO A 13 -22.32 9.14 2.45
C PRO A 13 -21.60 8.19 3.41
N SER A 14 -20.63 8.71 4.17
CA SER A 14 -19.89 7.92 5.16
C SER A 14 -20.78 7.43 6.30
N MET A 15 -20.63 6.17 6.67
CA MET A 15 -21.32 5.56 7.80
C MET A 15 -20.73 6.01 9.14
N ILE A 16 -21.58 6.19 10.16
CA ILE A 16 -21.16 6.47 11.53
C ILE A 16 -21.15 5.16 12.31
N GLY A 17 -20.02 4.82 12.92
CA GLY A 17 -19.84 3.63 13.74
C GLY A 17 -20.24 3.83 15.21
N GLU A 18 -20.14 2.76 15.99
CA GLU A 18 -20.35 2.79 17.44
C GLU A 18 -19.19 3.54 18.15
N PRO A 19 -19.41 4.12 19.35
CA PRO A 19 -18.34 4.67 20.17
C PRO A 19 -17.28 3.61 20.51
N ALA A 20 -16.03 4.02 20.65
CA ALA A 20 -14.94 3.10 20.96
C ALA A 20 -15.08 2.48 22.37
N ASP A 21 -14.98 1.16 22.45
CA ASP A 21 -14.93 0.38 23.71
C ASP A 21 -13.59 -0.37 23.82
N PRO A 22 -12.73 -0.05 24.80
CA PRO A 22 -11.46 -0.73 25.01
C PRO A 22 -11.56 -2.23 25.38
N PHE A 23 -12.72 -2.69 25.86
CA PHE A 23 -12.93 -4.07 26.32
C PHE A 23 -13.65 -4.95 25.30
N ALA A 24 -14.08 -4.41 24.16
CA ALA A 24 -14.78 -5.13 23.10
C ALA A 24 -14.05 -4.99 21.75
N THR A 25 -13.50 -6.09 21.23
CA THR A 25 -12.89 -6.11 19.89
C THR A 25 -13.93 -6.54 18.85
N PRO A 26 -14.11 -5.80 17.73
CA PRO A 26 -15.04 -6.20 16.67
C PRO A 26 -14.57 -7.48 15.96
N LEU A 27 -15.51 -8.23 15.36
CA LEU A 27 -15.21 -9.48 14.65
C LEU A 27 -14.34 -9.26 13.40
N GLU A 28 -14.60 -8.18 12.66
CA GLU A 28 -13.86 -7.80 11.46
C GLU A 28 -13.04 -6.53 11.74
N ILE A 29 -11.72 -6.68 11.81
CA ILE A 29 -10.79 -5.57 12.00
C ILE A 29 -9.94 -5.38 10.74
N LEU A 30 -10.21 -4.31 9.99
CA LEU A 30 -9.54 -3.99 8.74
C LEU A 30 -9.09 -2.53 8.75
N PRO A 31 -7.89 -2.22 8.22
CA PRO A 31 -7.46 -0.85 8.03
C PRO A 31 -8.07 -0.24 6.76
N GLU A 32 -7.63 0.96 6.40
CA GLU A 32 -7.96 1.53 5.09
C GLU A 32 -7.31 0.74 3.95
N TRP A 33 -7.93 0.79 2.76
CA TRP A 33 -7.63 -0.09 1.63
C TRP A 33 -6.17 -0.05 1.16
N TYR A 34 -5.51 1.11 1.23
CA TYR A 34 -4.11 1.26 0.82
C TYR A 34 -3.13 0.61 1.81
N PHE A 35 -3.57 0.24 3.02
CA PHE A 35 -2.79 -0.53 3.97
C PHE A 35 -2.98 -2.05 3.85
N PHE A 36 -3.90 -2.54 3.01
CA PHE A 36 -4.15 -3.98 2.88
C PHE A 36 -2.91 -4.83 2.56
N PRO A 37 -1.98 -4.42 1.67
CA PRO A 37 -0.77 -5.21 1.41
C PRO A 37 0.11 -5.35 2.66
N VAL A 38 0.31 -4.26 3.42
CA VAL A 38 1.11 -4.24 4.64
C VAL A 38 0.41 -5.04 5.76
N PHE A 39 -0.90 -4.88 5.91
CA PHE A 39 -1.70 -5.64 6.87
C PHE A 39 -1.61 -7.14 6.61
N GLN A 40 -1.64 -7.55 5.34
CA GLN A 40 -1.46 -8.94 4.95
C GLN A 40 -0.07 -9.47 5.35
N ILE A 41 1.00 -8.69 5.17
CA ILE A 41 2.35 -9.06 5.60
C ILE A 41 2.40 -9.23 7.12
N LEU A 42 1.86 -8.27 7.87
CA LEU A 42 1.91 -8.27 9.34
C LEU A 42 1.15 -9.45 9.98
N ARG A 43 0.06 -9.91 9.37
CA ARG A 43 -0.72 -11.07 9.88
C ARG A 43 -0.22 -12.43 9.42
N THR A 44 0.53 -12.49 8.32
CA THR A 44 1.03 -13.76 7.76
C THR A 44 2.42 -14.13 8.24
N VAL A 45 3.28 -13.15 8.53
CA VAL A 45 4.65 -13.39 8.99
C VAL A 45 4.66 -13.66 10.50
N PRO A 46 5.10 -14.85 10.96
CA PRO A 46 5.05 -15.21 12.39
C PRO A 46 6.06 -14.43 13.24
N ASN A 47 7.19 -14.01 12.66
CA ASN A 47 8.21 -13.24 13.36
C ASN A 47 7.88 -11.73 13.31
N LYS A 48 7.63 -11.15 14.49
CA LYS A 48 7.29 -9.73 14.63
C LYS A 48 8.34 -8.78 14.07
N LEU A 49 9.63 -9.02 14.34
CA LEU A 49 10.71 -8.16 13.86
C LEU A 49 10.81 -8.23 12.33
N LEU A 50 10.71 -9.43 11.76
CA LEU A 50 10.73 -9.62 10.30
C LEU A 50 9.53 -8.91 9.62
N GLY A 51 8.33 -9.02 10.20
CA GLY A 51 7.15 -8.32 9.67
C GLY A 51 7.33 -6.80 9.63
N VAL A 52 7.89 -6.21 10.69
CA VAL A 52 8.18 -4.77 10.75
C VAL A 52 9.27 -4.37 9.75
N LEU A 53 10.33 -5.16 9.61
CA LEU A 53 11.37 -4.90 8.61
C LEU A 53 10.83 -4.93 7.18
N LEU A 54 9.97 -5.91 6.85
CA LEU A 54 9.33 -6.00 5.54
C LEU A 54 8.40 -4.80 5.26
N MET A 55 7.65 -4.33 6.25
CA MET A 55 6.84 -3.12 6.12
C MET A 55 7.68 -1.89 5.78
N VAL A 56 8.79 -1.67 6.49
CA VAL A 56 9.68 -0.52 6.25
C VAL A 56 10.44 -0.66 4.92
N SER A 57 10.65 -1.89 4.45
CA SER A 57 11.38 -2.15 3.20
C SER A 57 10.68 -1.57 1.97
N VAL A 58 9.36 -1.38 1.98
CA VAL A 58 8.60 -0.82 0.84
C VAL A 58 9.04 0.63 0.53
N PRO A 59 8.88 1.62 1.43
CA PRO A 59 9.34 2.99 1.17
C PRO A 59 10.88 3.08 1.07
N ALA A 60 11.62 2.31 1.86
CA ALA A 60 13.08 2.31 1.81
C ALA A 60 13.60 1.80 0.46
N GLY A 61 13.02 0.72 -0.07
CA GLY A 61 13.35 0.16 -1.38
C GLY A 61 13.02 1.13 -2.51
N LEU A 62 11.82 1.75 -2.48
CA LEU A 62 11.42 2.76 -3.47
C LEU A 62 12.38 3.96 -3.51
N LEU A 63 12.91 4.38 -2.37
CA LEU A 63 13.91 5.44 -2.30
C LEU A 63 15.21 5.08 -3.06
N THR A 64 15.57 3.80 -3.09
CA THR A 64 16.80 3.34 -3.77
C THR A 64 16.68 3.20 -5.29
N VAL A 65 15.46 3.12 -5.84
CA VAL A 65 15.19 2.90 -7.28
C VAL A 65 16.00 3.83 -8.21
N PRO A 66 15.99 5.17 -8.07
CA PRO A 66 16.73 6.05 -8.99
C PRO A 66 18.25 5.85 -8.92
N PHE A 67 18.79 5.36 -7.80
CA PHE A 67 20.22 5.11 -7.65
C PHE A 67 20.65 3.79 -8.29
N LEU A 68 19.80 2.75 -8.18
CA LEU A 68 20.03 1.44 -8.78
C LEU A 68 19.81 1.45 -10.29
N GLU A 69 18.79 2.17 -10.77
CA GLU A 69 18.42 2.19 -12.19
C GLU A 69 19.16 3.24 -13.03
N ASN A 70 20.08 4.02 -12.43
CA ASN A 70 20.89 5.03 -13.12
C ASN A 70 21.89 4.45 -14.14
N VAL A 71 21.93 3.13 -14.31
CA VAL A 71 22.80 2.47 -15.30
C VAL A 71 22.43 2.86 -16.74
N ASN A 72 21.16 3.22 -16.99
CA ASN A 72 20.64 3.54 -18.31
C ASN A 72 19.95 4.91 -18.33
N LYS A 73 20.12 5.70 -19.40
CA LYS A 73 19.44 7.00 -19.59
C LYS A 73 18.05 6.90 -20.23
N PHE A 74 17.65 5.70 -20.65
CA PHE A 74 16.37 5.51 -21.33
C PHE A 74 15.21 5.73 -20.36
N GLN A 75 14.17 6.44 -20.80
CA GLN A 75 12.95 6.68 -20.01
C GLN A 75 11.78 5.81 -20.47
N ASN A 76 11.75 5.42 -21.74
CA ASN A 76 10.66 4.62 -22.32
C ASN A 76 10.67 3.18 -21.73
N PRO A 77 9.57 2.69 -21.11
CA PRO A 77 9.47 1.33 -20.57
C PRO A 77 9.78 0.22 -21.58
N PHE A 78 9.45 0.42 -22.86
CA PHE A 78 9.76 -0.53 -23.94
C PHE A 78 11.27 -0.64 -24.23
N ARG A 79 12.08 0.32 -23.78
CA ARG A 79 13.55 0.31 -23.87
C ARG A 79 14.22 -0.16 -22.57
N ARG A 80 13.42 -0.56 -21.57
CA ARG A 80 13.88 -0.99 -20.24
C ARG A 80 13.18 -2.30 -19.82
N PRO A 81 13.30 -3.38 -20.61
CA PRO A 81 12.48 -4.58 -20.43
C PRO A 81 12.61 -5.18 -19.02
N VAL A 82 13.83 -5.24 -18.47
CA VAL A 82 14.08 -5.80 -17.12
C VAL A 82 13.37 -4.99 -16.03
N ALA A 83 13.55 -3.67 -16.01
CA ALA A 83 12.91 -2.78 -15.03
C ALA A 83 11.38 -2.86 -15.12
N THR A 84 10.83 -2.84 -16.34
CA THR A 84 9.40 -2.93 -16.58
C THR A 84 8.84 -4.27 -16.10
N THR A 85 9.53 -5.39 -16.34
CA THR A 85 9.09 -6.70 -15.84
C THR A 85 9.12 -6.77 -14.30
N VAL A 86 10.14 -6.22 -13.65
CA VAL A 86 10.21 -6.17 -12.17
C VAL A 86 9.06 -5.33 -11.60
N PHE A 87 8.77 -4.17 -12.19
CA PHE A 87 7.66 -3.31 -11.79
C PHE A 87 6.28 -3.94 -11.98
N LEU A 88 6.10 -4.81 -12.97
CA LEU A 88 4.80 -5.48 -13.20
C LEU A 88 4.59 -6.69 -12.29
N ILE A 89 5.67 -7.30 -11.80
CA ILE A 89 5.60 -8.46 -10.88
C ILE A 89 5.46 -7.99 -9.43
N GLY A 90 6.19 -6.93 -9.05
CA GLY A 90 6.14 -6.33 -7.72
C GLY A 90 4.89 -5.49 -7.52
#